data_AF-Q2GIJ9-F1
#
_entry.id   AF-Q2GIJ9-F1
#
_cell.length_a   1.000
_cell.length_b   1.000
_cell.length_c   1.000
_cell.angle_alpha   90.00
_cell.angle_beta   90.00
_cell.angle_gamma   90.00
#
_symmetry.space_group_name_H-M   'P 1'
#
loop_
_entity.id
_entity.type
_entity.pdbx_description
1 polymer ?
#
loop_
_entity_poly.entity_id
_entity_poly.type
_entity_poly.pdbx_seq_one_letter_code
_entity_poly.pdbx_strand_id
1 'polypeptide(L)'
;MMSLAIVMAGNDVRAHDDVSALDTGGAGYFYVGLDYSPAFSKIRDFSIRESNGETKAVYPYLKDGKSVKLESHKFDWNTPDPRIGFKDNMLVAMEGSVGYGIGGARVELEIGYERFKTKGIRDSGSKEDEADTVYLLAKELAYDVVTGQTDKLTAALAKTSGKDIVQFANAVKITNSTIDGKVCSGKHAALVPNKGKDYDADAKESNTNAHKTAQCSGLADSAATGPKSFSGFVGAVKVGEGKNWPTGRAASATSNETVVGPTNSNATAVAKDLVALNSDEKTIVAGLLAKTIEGGEVVEIRAVSSTSVMVNACYDLLSEGLGVVPYACVGLGGNFVGVVDGHITPKLAYRLKAGLSYQLSPEISAFAGGFYHRVVGDGVYDDLPAQRLVDDTSPAGRTKDTAIANFSMAYVGGEFGVRFAF
;
A
#
# COMPACT_ATOMS: atom_id res chain seq x y z
N MET A 1 18.43 16.38 -20.07
CA MET A 1 19.48 15.77 -20.90
C MET A 1 20.79 15.89 -20.15
N MET A 2 21.25 14.81 -19.52
CA MET A 2 22.60 14.73 -18.96
C MET A 2 23.33 13.67 -19.77
N SER A 3 24.22 14.12 -20.64
CA SER A 3 25.09 13.28 -21.45
C SER A 3 26.35 13.02 -20.64
N LEU A 4 26.55 11.78 -20.18
CA LEU A 4 27.80 11.37 -19.55
C LEU A 4 28.67 10.72 -20.63
N ALA A 5 29.43 11.56 -21.35
CA ALA A 5 30.48 11.11 -22.24
C ALA A 5 31.75 10.89 -21.41
N ILE A 6 32.12 9.63 -21.18
CA ILE A 6 33.44 9.29 -20.65
C ILE A 6 34.37 9.11 -21.84
N VAL A 7 35.21 10.12 -22.06
CA VAL A 7 36.38 10.04 -22.94
C VAL A 7 37.51 9.44 -22.13
N MET A 8 37.95 8.23 -22.46
CA MET A 8 39.21 7.69 -21.97
C MET A 8 40.32 8.10 -22.95
N ALA A 9 41.08 9.12 -22.58
CA ALA A 9 42.38 9.40 -23.18
C ALA A 9 43.42 8.50 -22.51
N GLY A 10 44.15 7.74 -23.32
CA GLY A 10 45.17 6.81 -22.86
C GLY A 10 46.33 7.49 -22.15
N ASN A 11 46.88 6.79 -21.18
CA ASN A 11 48.28 6.88 -20.81
C ASN A 11 48.81 5.46 -20.60
N ASP A 12 49.82 5.11 -21.37
CA ASP A 12 50.67 3.93 -21.21
C ASP A 12 51.08 3.76 -19.74
N VAL A 13 50.68 2.66 -19.12
CA VAL A 13 51.25 2.20 -17.85
C VAL A 13 51.97 0.89 -18.14
N ARG A 14 53.28 0.98 -18.39
CA ARG A 14 54.18 -0.18 -18.35
C ARG A 14 54.44 -0.52 -16.89
N ALA A 15 53.90 -1.64 -16.42
CA ALA A 15 54.30 -2.24 -15.15
C ALA A 15 55.60 -3.02 -15.37
N HIS A 16 56.60 -2.74 -14.52
CA HIS A 16 57.90 -3.38 -14.50
C HIS A 16 57.78 -4.73 -13.77
N ASP A 17 58.24 -5.81 -14.40
CA ASP A 17 58.36 -7.14 -13.80
C ASP A 17 59.32 -7.12 -12.62
N ASP A 18 58.90 -7.73 -11.51
CA ASP A 18 59.67 -8.73 -10.75
C ASP A 18 58.82 -9.24 -9.57
N VAL A 19 58.64 -10.56 -9.47
CA VAL A 19 58.72 -11.43 -8.27
C VAL A 19 58.00 -12.76 -8.52
N SER A 20 58.84 -13.79 -8.69
CA SER A 20 58.73 -15.18 -8.22
C SER A 20 57.51 -16.04 -8.57
N ALA A 21 57.76 -16.92 -9.54
CA ALA A 21 57.02 -18.10 -9.96
C ALA A 21 56.27 -18.86 -8.85
N LEU A 22 54.95 -18.92 -9.00
CA LEU A 22 54.16 -20.13 -8.73
C LEU A 22 53.52 -20.54 -10.07
N ASP A 23 54.06 -21.60 -10.64
CA ASP A 23 53.80 -22.08 -11.99
C ASP A 23 52.47 -22.86 -12.05
N THR A 24 51.36 -22.12 -12.23
CA THR A 24 50.09 -22.62 -12.79
C THR A 24 49.36 -21.51 -13.58
N GLY A 25 49.77 -21.31 -14.84
CA GLY A 25 48.89 -21.09 -16.00
C GLY A 25 48.03 -19.81 -16.15
N GLY A 26 48.53 -18.85 -16.94
CA GLY A 26 47.75 -17.85 -17.69
C GLY A 26 48.04 -16.39 -17.33
N ALA A 27 48.43 -15.55 -18.31
CA ALA A 27 48.45 -14.09 -18.12
C ALA A 27 47.01 -13.60 -17.88
N GLY A 28 46.79 -12.88 -16.79
CA GLY A 28 45.47 -12.34 -16.48
C GLY A 28 45.06 -11.23 -17.45
N TYR A 29 43.76 -11.05 -17.65
CA TYR A 29 43.20 -10.06 -18.57
C TYR A 29 42.03 -9.31 -17.96
N PHE A 30 41.87 -8.04 -18.32
CA PHE A 30 40.69 -7.25 -17.97
C PHE A 30 39.68 -7.32 -19.10
N TYR A 31 38.40 -7.15 -18.77
CA TYR A 31 37.38 -7.00 -19.79
C TYR A 31 36.21 -6.13 -19.34
N VAL A 32 35.49 -5.60 -20.32
CA VAL A 32 34.20 -4.93 -20.12
C VAL A 32 33.12 -5.74 -20.82
N GLY A 33 32.01 -5.96 -20.12
CA GLY A 33 30.83 -6.66 -20.62
C GLY A 33 29.62 -5.75 -20.73
N LEU A 34 28.80 -6.01 -21.75
CA LEU A 34 27.46 -5.43 -21.88
C LEU A 34 26.50 -6.54 -22.25
N ASP A 35 25.39 -6.64 -21.51
CA ASP A 35 24.36 -7.63 -21.78
C ASP A 35 22.95 -7.08 -21.64
N TYR A 36 22.06 -7.73 -22.37
CA TYR A 36 20.62 -7.57 -22.30
C TYR A 36 20.04 -8.77 -21.54
N SER A 37 19.30 -8.48 -20.47
CA SER A 37 18.92 -9.45 -19.45
C SER A 37 17.40 -9.49 -19.19
N PRO A 38 16.57 -9.90 -20.18
CA PRO A 38 15.11 -9.97 -20.00
C PRO A 38 14.74 -10.86 -18.80
N ALA A 39 13.91 -10.32 -17.91
CA ALA A 39 13.62 -10.91 -16.60
C ALA A 39 12.12 -11.18 -16.38
N PHE A 40 11.80 -12.40 -15.97
CA PHE A 40 10.49 -12.83 -15.53
C PHE A 40 10.33 -12.62 -14.03
N SER A 41 9.27 -11.91 -13.64
CA SER A 41 9.02 -11.55 -12.25
C SER A 41 8.63 -12.76 -11.42
N LYS A 42 9.28 -12.92 -10.26
CA LYS A 42 8.86 -13.83 -9.18
C LYS A 42 8.61 -13.04 -7.90
N ILE A 43 8.13 -11.80 -8.02
CA ILE A 43 7.65 -11.01 -6.88
C ILE A 43 6.35 -11.63 -6.36
N ARG A 44 6.32 -11.95 -5.07
CA ARG A 44 5.21 -12.68 -4.43
C ARG A 44 4.83 -12.04 -3.10
N ASP A 45 3.62 -12.38 -2.68
CA ASP A 45 3.08 -12.07 -1.35
C ASP A 45 3.08 -10.57 -1.03
N PHE A 46 2.83 -9.76 -2.06
CA PHE A 46 2.80 -8.31 -1.94
C PHE A 46 1.63 -7.85 -1.07
N SER A 47 1.96 -7.09 -0.04
CA SER A 47 1.01 -6.39 0.83
C SER A 47 1.54 -5.00 1.16
N ILE A 48 0.65 -4.08 1.49
CA ILE A 48 1.00 -2.73 1.90
C ILE A 48 0.08 -2.26 3.02
N ARG A 49 0.63 -1.50 3.96
CA ARG A 49 -0.09 -0.91 5.10
C ARG A 49 0.59 0.38 5.53
N GLU A 50 -0.11 1.20 6.31
CA GLU A 50 0.44 2.38 6.95
C GLU A 50 1.52 2.00 7.98
N SER A 51 2.51 2.87 8.18
CA SER A 51 3.57 2.70 9.19
C SER A 51 3.08 2.78 10.64
N ASN A 52 1.83 3.18 10.89
CA ASN A 52 1.19 3.12 12.20
C ASN A 52 0.56 1.73 12.48
N GLY A 53 0.43 0.87 11.46
CA GLY A 53 -0.20 -0.45 11.56
C GLY A 53 -1.74 -0.43 11.68
N GLU A 54 -2.39 0.70 11.43
CA GLU A 54 -3.84 0.85 11.57
C GLU A 54 -4.63 0.37 10.35
N THR A 55 -3.98 0.19 9.20
CA THR A 55 -4.61 -0.28 7.96
C THR A 55 -5.31 -1.62 8.19
N LYS A 56 -6.60 -1.67 7.85
CA LYS A 56 -7.42 -2.88 7.87
C LYS A 56 -7.61 -3.51 6.50
N ALA A 57 -7.66 -2.68 5.46
CA ALA A 57 -7.77 -3.14 4.09
C ALA A 57 -7.19 -2.11 3.11
N VAL A 58 -6.80 -2.61 1.94
CA VAL A 58 -6.32 -1.82 0.81
C VAL A 58 -7.41 -1.75 -0.25
N TYR A 59 -7.74 -0.54 -0.72
CA TYR A 59 -8.78 -0.34 -1.73
C TYR A 59 -8.22 0.32 -2.99
N PRO A 60 -8.46 -0.24 -4.19
CA PRO A 60 -7.94 0.33 -5.43
C PRO A 60 -8.76 1.54 -5.89
N TYR A 61 -8.13 2.43 -6.64
CA TYR A 61 -8.81 3.60 -7.20
C TYR A 61 -9.84 3.22 -8.30
N LEU A 62 -10.94 3.99 -8.37
CA LEU A 62 -11.98 3.86 -9.40
C LEU A 62 -11.50 4.55 -10.68
N LYS A 63 -11.51 3.81 -11.78
CA LYS A 63 -11.10 4.32 -13.09
C LYS A 63 -12.18 5.25 -13.65
N ASP A 64 -12.05 6.56 -13.40
CA ASP A 64 -13.09 7.55 -13.76
C ASP A 64 -12.59 8.69 -14.68
N GLY A 65 -11.54 8.43 -15.46
CA GLY A 65 -11.15 9.27 -16.61
C GLY A 65 -10.35 10.56 -16.32
N LYS A 66 -9.28 10.72 -17.13
CA LYS A 66 -8.39 11.86 -17.38
C LYS A 66 -7.52 12.44 -16.24
N SER A 67 -7.87 12.32 -14.96
CA SER A 67 -6.96 12.74 -13.87
C SER A 67 -7.24 12.01 -12.56
N VAL A 68 -6.19 11.51 -11.90
CA VAL A 68 -6.29 10.94 -10.55
C VAL A 68 -6.54 12.09 -9.56
N LYS A 69 -7.66 12.03 -8.83
CA LYS A 69 -7.96 12.93 -7.71
C LYS A 69 -8.12 12.08 -6.46
N LEU A 70 -7.27 12.28 -5.46
CA LEU A 70 -7.26 11.48 -4.23
C LEU A 70 -8.42 11.89 -3.30
N GLU A 71 -9.64 11.66 -3.76
CA GLU A 71 -10.88 11.92 -3.04
C GLU A 71 -11.45 10.59 -2.54
N SER A 72 -11.92 10.57 -1.30
CA SER A 72 -12.41 9.35 -0.62
C SER A 72 -13.46 8.52 -1.38
N HIS A 73 -14.33 9.16 -2.17
CA HIS A 73 -15.37 8.50 -2.95
C HIS A 73 -14.90 7.95 -4.30
N LYS A 74 -13.64 8.20 -4.68
CA LYS A 74 -13.02 7.72 -5.91
C LYS A 74 -12.29 6.38 -5.72
N PHE A 75 -12.51 5.68 -4.61
CA PHE A 75 -11.95 4.35 -4.35
C PHE A 75 -13.02 3.26 -4.45
N ASP A 76 -12.62 2.08 -4.89
CA ASP A 76 -13.50 0.93 -5.05
C ASP A 76 -13.62 0.17 -3.73
N TRP A 77 -14.53 0.64 -2.88
CA TRP A 77 -14.82 0.05 -1.58
C TRP A 77 -15.39 -1.39 -1.67
N ASN A 78 -15.78 -1.86 -2.85
CA ASN A 78 -16.32 -3.22 -3.03
C ASN A 78 -15.21 -4.27 -3.29
N THR A 79 -13.98 -3.84 -3.56
CA THR A 79 -12.84 -4.73 -3.85
C THR A 79 -11.73 -4.54 -2.81
N PRO A 80 -11.93 -4.97 -1.54
CA PRO A 80 -10.89 -4.92 -0.53
C PRO A 80 -9.74 -5.89 -0.88
N ASP A 81 -8.53 -5.48 -0.54
CA ASP A 81 -7.28 -6.24 -0.66
C ASP A 81 -7.09 -6.86 -2.05
N PRO A 82 -7.06 -6.05 -3.13
CA PRO A 82 -6.84 -6.56 -4.46
C PRO A 82 -5.47 -7.21 -4.56
N ARG A 83 -5.36 -8.28 -5.36
CA ARG A 83 -4.07 -8.92 -5.62
C ARG A 83 -3.20 -8.01 -6.48
N ILE A 84 -2.19 -7.39 -5.87
CA ILE A 84 -1.19 -6.57 -6.56
C ILE A 84 -0.13 -7.51 -7.17
N GLY A 85 -0.12 -7.59 -8.49
CA GLY A 85 0.85 -8.39 -9.26
C GLY A 85 1.81 -7.53 -10.06
N PHE A 86 2.90 -8.12 -10.55
CA PHE A 86 3.89 -7.44 -11.37
C PHE A 86 4.10 -8.15 -12.71
N LYS A 87 4.34 -7.36 -13.76
CA LYS A 87 4.67 -7.80 -15.13
C LYS A 87 6.15 -8.15 -15.23
N ASP A 88 6.44 -8.97 -16.23
CA ASP A 88 7.82 -9.30 -16.61
C ASP A 88 8.52 -8.09 -17.23
N ASN A 89 9.82 -7.97 -17.01
CA ASN A 89 10.65 -6.93 -17.59
C ASN A 89 11.36 -7.44 -18.85
N MET A 90 10.69 -7.31 -19.99
CA MET A 90 11.21 -7.77 -21.28
C MET A 90 11.90 -6.68 -22.10
N LEU A 91 11.97 -5.42 -21.66
CA LEU A 91 12.44 -4.33 -22.53
C LEU A 91 13.55 -3.48 -21.91
N VAL A 92 13.53 -3.27 -20.59
CA VAL A 92 14.44 -2.33 -19.91
C VAL A 92 15.28 -3.11 -18.91
N ALA A 93 16.16 -3.96 -19.42
CA ALA A 93 17.09 -4.75 -18.63
C ALA A 93 18.44 -4.79 -19.34
N MET A 94 19.25 -3.77 -19.08
CA MET A 94 20.63 -3.70 -19.57
C MET A 94 21.55 -3.79 -18.36
N GLU A 95 22.60 -4.59 -18.49
CA GLU A 95 23.63 -4.74 -17.46
C GLU A 95 24.99 -4.39 -18.06
N GLY A 96 25.80 -3.75 -17.24
CA GLY A 96 27.20 -3.47 -17.54
C GLY A 96 28.08 -4.17 -16.54
N SER A 97 29.16 -4.78 -17.01
CA SER A 97 30.13 -5.44 -16.14
C SER A 97 31.56 -5.03 -16.46
N VAL A 98 32.40 -5.04 -15.43
CA VAL A 98 33.85 -4.96 -15.55
C VAL A 98 34.41 -6.18 -14.85
N GLY A 99 35.27 -6.93 -15.53
CA GLY A 99 35.80 -8.17 -15.01
C GLY A 99 37.29 -8.33 -15.18
N TYR A 100 37.82 -9.28 -14.43
CA TYR A 100 39.20 -9.74 -14.51
C TYR A 100 39.22 -11.27 -14.52
N GLY A 101 39.94 -11.85 -15.47
CA GLY A 101 40.06 -13.29 -15.64
C GLY A 101 41.49 -13.79 -15.52
N ILE A 102 41.67 -14.96 -14.91
CA ILE A 102 42.91 -15.74 -14.94
C ILE A 102 42.55 -17.21 -15.18
N GLY A 103 43.06 -17.79 -16.26
CA GLY A 103 42.73 -19.17 -16.64
C GLY A 103 41.22 -19.32 -16.89
N GLY A 104 40.59 -20.28 -16.21
CA GLY A 104 39.14 -20.49 -16.27
C GLY A 104 38.35 -19.70 -15.21
N ALA A 105 39.00 -19.00 -14.29
CA ALA A 105 38.33 -18.25 -13.23
C ALA A 105 38.18 -16.76 -13.61
N ARG A 106 37.01 -16.18 -13.34
CA ARG A 106 36.73 -14.76 -13.60
C ARG A 106 36.02 -14.12 -12.41
N VAL A 107 36.35 -12.86 -12.12
CA VAL A 107 35.61 -12.03 -11.17
C VAL A 107 34.99 -10.87 -11.94
N GLU A 108 33.68 -10.66 -11.79
CA GLU A 108 32.92 -9.60 -12.47
C GLU A 108 32.25 -8.69 -11.45
N LEU A 109 32.47 -7.39 -11.56
CA LEU A 109 31.60 -6.38 -10.96
C LEU A 109 30.53 -6.02 -11.98
N GLU A 110 29.27 -6.24 -11.63
CA GLU A 110 28.11 -6.06 -12.51
C GLU A 110 27.11 -5.08 -11.91
N ILE A 111 26.58 -4.20 -12.76
CA ILE A 111 25.54 -3.26 -12.42
C ILE A 111 24.38 -3.45 -13.39
N GLY A 112 23.19 -3.72 -12.85
CA GLY A 112 21.97 -3.94 -13.62
C GLY A 112 20.83 -3.02 -13.17
N TYR A 113 19.88 -2.79 -14.08
CA TYR A 113 18.61 -2.13 -13.75
C TYR A 113 17.44 -2.94 -14.29
N GLU A 114 16.50 -3.28 -13.41
CA GLU A 114 15.25 -3.93 -13.77
C GLU A 114 14.04 -3.17 -13.26
N ARG A 115 12.96 -3.13 -14.06
CA ARG A 115 11.70 -2.47 -13.69
C ARG A 115 10.52 -3.39 -13.96
N PHE A 116 9.87 -3.85 -12.89
CA PHE A 116 8.69 -4.72 -12.94
C PHE A 116 7.43 -3.88 -12.71
N LYS A 117 6.71 -3.55 -13.79
CA LYS A 117 5.49 -2.74 -13.70
C LYS A 117 4.35 -3.47 -13.00
N THR A 118 3.48 -2.76 -12.30
CA THR A 118 2.27 -3.36 -11.72
C THR A 118 1.33 -3.89 -12.82
N LYS A 119 0.67 -5.00 -12.54
CA LYS A 119 -0.42 -5.55 -13.35
C LYS A 119 -1.70 -4.79 -13.02
N GLY A 120 -2.43 -4.36 -14.04
CA GLY A 120 -3.75 -3.76 -13.85
C GLY A 120 -4.71 -4.76 -13.19
N ILE A 121 -5.52 -4.28 -12.26
CA ILE A 121 -6.45 -5.11 -11.47
C ILE A 121 -7.63 -5.62 -12.32
N ARG A 122 -8.00 -4.89 -13.38
CA ARG A 122 -9.19 -5.11 -14.21
C ARG A 122 -8.84 -5.54 -15.64
N ASP A 123 -8.05 -6.60 -15.74
CA ASP A 123 -7.43 -7.11 -16.98
C ASP A 123 -8.36 -7.15 -18.22
N SER A 124 -8.10 -6.31 -19.23
CA SER A 124 -8.43 -6.58 -20.64
C SER A 124 -7.69 -5.61 -21.58
N GLY A 125 -6.43 -5.91 -21.91
CA GLY A 125 -5.79 -5.50 -23.17
C GLY A 125 -5.67 -4.00 -23.52
N SER A 126 -5.98 -3.07 -22.63
CA SER A 126 -5.83 -1.62 -22.86
C SER A 126 -4.67 -1.05 -22.03
N LYS A 127 -4.08 0.04 -22.53
CA LYS A 127 -2.91 0.71 -21.94
C LYS A 127 -3.08 0.88 -20.42
N GLU A 128 -2.01 0.60 -19.69
CA GLU A 128 -1.90 0.86 -18.25
C GLU A 128 -2.29 2.32 -17.99
N ASP A 129 -3.40 2.53 -17.29
CA ASP A 129 -3.82 3.85 -16.85
C ASP A 129 -3.27 4.09 -15.43
N GLU A 130 -2.77 5.29 -15.15
CA GLU A 130 -2.18 5.65 -13.86
C GLU A 130 -3.09 5.31 -12.65
N ALA A 131 -4.42 5.31 -12.87
CA ALA A 131 -5.44 4.91 -11.90
C ALA A 131 -5.27 3.48 -11.34
N ASP A 132 -4.73 2.52 -12.11
CA ASP A 132 -4.59 1.12 -11.67
C ASP A 132 -3.42 0.92 -10.68
N THR A 133 -2.70 2.00 -10.37
CA THR A 133 -1.52 1.98 -9.50
C THR A 133 -1.77 2.64 -8.15
N VAL A 134 -2.97 3.18 -7.91
CA VAL A 134 -3.30 4.01 -6.75
C VAL A 134 -4.17 3.22 -5.77
N TYR A 135 -3.76 3.19 -4.51
CA TYR A 135 -4.38 2.39 -3.45
C TYR A 135 -4.61 3.23 -2.19
N LEU A 136 -5.82 3.18 -1.65
CA LEU A 136 -6.16 3.74 -0.33
C LEU A 136 -5.89 2.69 0.74
N LEU A 137 -5.18 3.09 1.78
CA LEU A 137 -4.97 2.34 3.01
C LEU A 137 -6.08 2.76 3.98
N ALA A 138 -7.13 1.95 4.05
CA ALA A 138 -8.30 2.26 4.86
C ALA A 138 -8.20 1.64 6.26
N LYS A 139 -8.82 2.32 7.22
CA LYS A 139 -8.80 1.98 8.64
C LYS A 139 -10.12 1.34 9.09
N GLU A 140 -10.25 1.16 10.39
CA GLU A 140 -11.25 0.31 11.05
C GLU A 140 -12.70 0.74 10.79
N LEU A 141 -13.07 2.01 10.98
CA LEU A 141 -14.45 2.49 10.82
C LEU A 141 -14.94 2.32 9.38
N ALA A 142 -14.17 2.77 8.39
CA ALA A 142 -14.53 2.64 6.98
C ALA A 142 -14.67 1.16 6.57
N TYR A 143 -13.71 0.33 6.96
CA TYR A 143 -13.72 -1.11 6.69
C TYR A 143 -14.93 -1.81 7.35
N ASP A 144 -15.19 -1.54 8.63
CA ASP A 144 -16.24 -2.22 9.38
C ASP A 144 -17.66 -1.84 8.89
N VAL A 145 -17.86 -0.62 8.39
CA VAL A 145 -19.13 -0.22 7.76
C VAL A 145 -19.39 -1.03 6.49
N VAL A 146 -18.41 -1.10 5.58
CA VAL A 146 -18.59 -1.77 4.28
C VAL A 146 -18.75 -3.27 4.47
N THR A 147 -18.01 -3.87 5.41
CA THR A 147 -18.06 -5.30 5.71
C THR A 147 -19.20 -5.69 6.67
N GLY A 148 -19.94 -4.73 7.21
CA GLY A 148 -21.09 -4.96 8.09
C GLY A 148 -20.73 -5.49 9.48
N GLN A 149 -19.54 -5.16 10.00
CA GLN A 149 -19.05 -5.62 11.31
C GLN A 149 -19.62 -4.77 12.45
N THR A 150 -20.91 -4.94 12.78
CA THR A 150 -21.61 -4.07 13.76
C THR A 150 -20.90 -3.93 15.11
N ASP A 151 -20.39 -5.03 15.68
CA ASP A 151 -19.76 -5.00 17.00
C ASP A 151 -18.41 -4.28 17.00
N LYS A 152 -17.59 -4.50 15.96
CA LYS A 152 -16.30 -3.82 15.79
C LYS A 152 -16.51 -2.33 15.49
N LEU A 153 -17.45 -2.02 14.60
CA LEU A 153 -17.86 -0.65 14.30
C LEU A 153 -18.35 0.08 15.57
N THR A 154 -19.15 -0.59 16.40
CA THR A 154 -19.61 -0.04 17.68
C THR A 154 -18.43 0.29 18.59
N ALA A 155 -17.47 -0.64 18.74
CA ALA A 155 -16.30 -0.45 19.57
C ALA A 155 -15.40 0.69 19.08
N ALA A 156 -15.20 0.81 17.76
CA ALA A 156 -14.44 1.88 17.14
C ALA A 156 -15.15 3.24 17.30
N LEU A 157 -16.44 3.33 16.98
CA LEU A 157 -17.25 4.55 17.17
C LEU A 157 -17.28 5.01 18.63
N ALA A 158 -17.34 4.09 19.58
CA ALA A 158 -17.35 4.41 21.00
C ALA A 158 -16.04 5.07 21.48
N LYS A 159 -14.91 4.79 20.81
CA LYS A 159 -13.60 5.42 21.09
C LYS A 159 -13.45 6.77 20.39
N THR A 160 -14.29 7.06 19.39
CA THR A 160 -14.28 8.33 18.66
C THR A 160 -14.84 9.46 19.52
N SER A 161 -14.17 10.61 19.50
CA SER A 161 -14.59 11.78 20.26
C SER A 161 -15.93 12.31 19.76
N GLY A 162 -16.74 12.89 20.66
CA GLY A 162 -18.02 13.49 20.27
C GLY A 162 -17.87 14.60 19.22
N LYS A 163 -16.76 15.36 19.26
CA LYS A 163 -16.47 16.39 18.25
C LYS A 163 -16.30 15.80 16.84
N ASP A 164 -15.55 14.71 16.74
CA ASP A 164 -15.32 14.02 15.45
C ASP A 164 -16.62 13.38 14.94
N ILE A 165 -17.46 12.85 15.84
CA ILE A 165 -18.80 12.34 15.49
C ILE A 165 -19.70 13.44 14.94
N VAL A 166 -19.68 14.64 15.53
CA VAL A 166 -20.42 15.80 15.02
C VAL A 166 -19.90 16.21 13.63
N GLN A 167 -18.58 16.23 13.43
CA GLN A 167 -17.99 16.54 12.13
C GLN A 167 -18.44 15.53 11.07
N PHE A 168 -18.40 14.24 11.39
CA PHE A 168 -18.89 13.18 10.52
C PHE A 168 -20.38 13.32 10.20
N ALA A 169 -21.24 13.56 11.19
CA ALA A 169 -22.67 13.77 10.98
C ALA A 169 -22.96 14.97 10.06
N ASN A 170 -22.22 16.07 10.23
CA ASN A 170 -22.33 17.24 9.36
C ASN A 170 -21.89 16.93 7.92
N ALA A 171 -20.83 16.14 7.75
CA ALA A 171 -20.38 15.70 6.43
C ALA A 171 -21.41 14.80 5.75
N VAL A 172 -22.02 13.86 6.48
CA VAL A 172 -23.13 13.03 5.98
C VAL A 172 -24.29 13.90 5.51
N LYS A 173 -24.71 14.88 6.32
CA LYS A 173 -25.79 15.83 5.96
C LYS A 173 -25.49 16.59 4.66
N ILE A 174 -24.27 17.09 4.50
CA ILE A 174 -23.87 17.87 3.31
C ILE A 174 -23.81 16.98 2.07
N THR A 175 -23.23 15.79 2.19
CA THR A 175 -23.00 14.88 1.05
C THR A 175 -24.27 14.13 0.64
N ASN A 176 -25.07 13.66 1.60
CA ASN A 176 -26.28 12.88 1.33
C ASN A 176 -27.30 13.00 2.47
N SER A 177 -28.26 13.91 2.31
CA SER A 177 -29.34 14.14 3.27
C SER A 177 -30.28 12.93 3.45
N THR A 178 -30.34 12.02 2.47
CA THR A 178 -31.12 10.79 2.58
C THR A 178 -30.47 9.82 3.56
N ILE A 179 -29.14 9.69 3.53
CA ILE A 179 -28.39 8.90 4.53
C ILE A 179 -28.50 9.54 5.91
N ASP A 180 -28.36 10.87 6.01
CA ASP A 180 -28.54 11.60 7.27
C ASP A 180 -29.89 11.30 7.93
N GLY A 181 -30.97 11.21 7.13
CA GLY A 181 -32.32 10.87 7.60
C GLY A 181 -32.53 9.39 7.96
N LYS A 182 -31.60 8.48 7.64
CA LYS A 182 -31.69 7.05 7.97
C LYS A 182 -31.02 6.68 9.28
N VAL A 183 -30.13 7.53 9.80
CA VAL A 183 -29.33 7.27 10.99
C VAL A 183 -29.89 8.06 12.18
N CYS A 184 -30.04 7.41 13.33
CA CYS A 184 -30.66 7.98 14.55
C CYS A 184 -32.08 8.54 14.36
N SER A 185 -32.83 8.07 13.36
CA SER A 185 -34.18 8.57 13.06
C SER A 185 -35.30 7.64 13.54
N GLY A 186 -34.95 6.44 14.01
CA GLY A 186 -35.90 5.39 14.36
C GLY A 186 -36.25 5.29 15.86
N LYS A 187 -36.83 4.14 16.22
CA LYS A 187 -37.25 3.79 17.59
C LYS A 187 -36.68 2.48 18.12
N HIS A 188 -35.87 1.79 17.32
CA HIS A 188 -35.43 0.41 17.59
C HIS A 188 -34.48 0.31 18.80
N ALA A 189 -33.89 1.43 19.23
CA ALA A 189 -32.96 1.49 20.35
C ALA A 189 -33.54 2.23 21.56
N ALA A 190 -34.85 2.44 21.62
CA ALA A 190 -35.49 3.12 22.74
C ALA A 190 -35.24 2.41 24.07
N LEU A 191 -34.74 3.14 25.06
CA LEU A 191 -34.45 2.62 26.40
C LEU A 191 -35.70 2.41 27.25
N VAL A 192 -36.74 3.22 26.99
CA VAL A 192 -37.99 3.19 27.73
C VAL A 192 -39.16 3.22 26.72
N PRO A 193 -40.07 2.23 26.75
CA PRO A 193 -41.23 2.22 25.86
C PRO A 193 -42.08 3.49 26.01
N ASN A 194 -42.65 3.97 24.89
CA ASN A 194 -43.51 5.17 24.82
C ASN A 194 -42.86 6.48 25.33
N LYS A 195 -41.54 6.49 25.55
CA LYS A 195 -40.73 7.70 25.78
C LYS A 195 -39.91 8.00 24.51
N GLY A 196 -39.32 9.19 24.43
CA GLY A 196 -38.60 9.63 23.23
C GLY A 196 -39.51 10.28 22.20
N LYS A 197 -40.24 11.31 22.61
CA LYS A 197 -40.90 12.29 21.75
C LYS A 197 -39.90 13.25 21.12
N ASP A 198 -38.89 13.69 21.88
CA ASP A 198 -37.91 14.65 21.41
C ASP A 198 -36.49 14.29 21.86
N TYR A 199 -35.49 14.67 21.05
CA TYR A 199 -34.10 14.58 21.42
C TYR A 199 -33.70 15.76 22.28
N ASP A 200 -33.09 15.49 23.43
CA ASP A 200 -32.65 16.52 24.36
C ASP A 200 -31.37 16.09 25.07
N ALA A 201 -30.47 17.04 25.30
CA ALA A 201 -29.22 16.80 26.01
C ALA A 201 -29.42 16.46 27.49
N ASP A 202 -30.49 16.95 28.09
CA ASP A 202 -30.86 16.72 29.48
C ASP A 202 -32.21 15.99 29.50
N ALA A 203 -32.16 14.66 29.37
CA ALA A 203 -33.34 13.78 29.39
C ALA A 203 -34.08 13.74 30.75
N LYS A 204 -33.63 14.53 31.73
CA LYS A 204 -34.24 14.69 33.05
C LYS A 204 -35.28 15.81 32.99
N GLU A 205 -36.49 15.56 33.46
CA GLU A 205 -37.42 16.65 33.79
C GLU A 205 -37.87 16.59 35.25
N SER A 206 -38.35 17.75 35.73
CA SER A 206 -38.90 17.96 37.06
C SER A 206 -40.33 17.41 37.24
N ASN A 207 -40.97 16.88 36.18
CA ASN A 207 -42.32 16.30 36.22
C ASN A 207 -42.36 14.91 35.52
N THR A 208 -43.33 14.09 35.89
CA THR A 208 -43.47 12.67 35.52
C THR A 208 -43.89 12.41 34.05
N ASN A 209 -44.14 13.46 33.25
CA ASN A 209 -44.58 13.40 31.85
C ASN A 209 -43.46 13.74 30.85
N ALA A 210 -42.19 13.62 31.25
CA ALA A 210 -41.08 13.79 30.33
C ALA A 210 -41.10 12.70 29.26
N HIS A 211 -41.05 13.11 27.99
CA HIS A 211 -40.89 12.20 26.86
C HIS A 211 -39.53 12.42 26.17
N LYS A 212 -38.53 12.99 26.85
CA LYS A 212 -37.24 13.29 26.23
C LYS A 212 -36.31 12.08 26.17
N THR A 213 -35.44 12.05 25.17
CA THR A 213 -34.40 11.02 25.03
C THR A 213 -33.10 11.62 24.52
N ALA A 214 -31.98 11.06 24.96
CA ALA A 214 -30.65 11.30 24.40
C ALA A 214 -30.11 10.02 23.74
N GLN A 215 -30.98 9.05 23.45
CA GLN A 215 -30.64 7.76 22.84
C GLN A 215 -30.89 7.79 21.33
N CYS A 216 -29.84 7.69 20.52
CA CYS A 216 -29.93 7.53 19.06
C CYS A 216 -30.90 6.42 18.70
N SER A 217 -31.79 6.68 17.73
CA SER A 217 -32.89 5.80 17.33
C SER A 217 -33.78 5.36 18.50
N GLY A 218 -33.96 6.25 19.47
CA GLY A 218 -34.77 6.08 20.67
C GLY A 218 -36.12 6.80 20.66
N LEU A 219 -36.63 7.19 19.48
CA LEU A 219 -37.88 7.95 19.33
C LEU A 219 -39.12 7.04 19.39
N ALA A 220 -39.38 6.39 20.53
CA ALA A 220 -40.47 5.40 20.65
C ALA A 220 -41.86 6.00 20.86
N ASP A 221 -41.99 7.30 21.12
CA ASP A 221 -43.28 7.96 21.22
C ASP A 221 -43.97 8.10 19.85
N SER A 222 -45.25 7.76 19.76
CA SER A 222 -46.02 7.85 18.51
C SER A 222 -46.15 9.28 17.96
N ALA A 223 -46.03 10.29 18.83
CA ALA A 223 -46.07 11.71 18.49
C ALA A 223 -44.67 12.34 18.46
N ALA A 224 -43.62 11.57 18.15
CA ALA A 224 -42.25 12.05 18.13
C ALA A 224 -42.06 13.25 17.18
N THR A 225 -41.59 14.35 17.76
CA THR A 225 -41.29 15.65 17.11
C THR A 225 -39.81 15.93 16.99
N GLY A 226 -38.96 15.14 17.65
CA GLY A 226 -37.51 15.33 17.59
C GLY A 226 -36.92 15.16 16.19
N PRO A 227 -35.74 15.75 15.95
CA PRO A 227 -35.14 15.74 14.63
C PRO A 227 -34.84 14.31 14.20
N LYS A 228 -35.39 13.90 13.05
CA LYS A 228 -35.26 12.56 12.48
C LYS A 228 -34.05 12.46 11.55
N SER A 229 -32.89 12.84 12.05
CA SER A 229 -31.64 12.72 11.31
C SER A 229 -30.44 12.64 12.25
N PHE A 230 -29.32 12.14 11.73
CA PHE A 230 -28.10 11.97 12.51
C PHE A 230 -27.50 13.30 12.93
N SER A 231 -27.37 14.25 12.00
CA SER A 231 -26.93 15.62 12.27
C SER A 231 -27.84 16.34 13.28
N GLY A 232 -29.15 16.08 13.23
CA GLY A 232 -30.12 16.61 14.18
C GLY A 232 -29.96 16.01 15.58
N PHE A 233 -29.78 14.69 15.66
CA PHE A 233 -29.51 13.98 16.91
C PHE A 233 -28.25 14.53 17.60
N VAL A 234 -27.10 14.56 16.90
CA VAL A 234 -25.82 14.95 17.53
C VAL A 234 -25.84 16.39 18.06
N GLY A 235 -26.58 17.28 17.39
CA GLY A 235 -26.80 18.66 17.84
C GLY A 235 -27.75 18.74 19.03
N ALA A 236 -28.93 18.11 18.95
CA ALA A 236 -29.95 18.18 19.99
C ALA A 236 -29.48 17.61 21.33
N VAL A 237 -28.68 16.53 21.30
CA VAL A 237 -28.19 15.89 22.53
C VAL A 237 -26.80 16.38 22.98
N LYS A 238 -26.26 17.38 22.29
CA LYS A 238 -24.98 18.06 22.60
C LYS A 238 -23.76 17.14 22.61
N VAL A 239 -23.65 16.25 21.62
CA VAL A 239 -22.50 15.32 21.47
C VAL A 239 -21.17 16.07 21.38
N GLY A 240 -21.13 17.20 20.66
CA GLY A 240 -19.93 18.03 20.53
C GLY A 240 -19.48 18.73 21.81
N GLU A 241 -20.37 18.87 22.79
CA GLU A 241 -20.07 19.42 24.13
C GLU A 241 -19.63 18.32 25.13
N GLY A 242 -19.43 17.08 24.65
CA GLY A 242 -19.06 15.95 25.49
C GLY A 242 -20.22 15.33 26.27
N LYS A 243 -21.48 15.63 25.89
CA LYS A 243 -22.67 15.04 26.49
C LYS A 243 -23.18 13.84 25.68
N ASN A 244 -23.76 12.87 26.38
CA ASN A 244 -24.56 11.77 25.80
C ASN A 244 -23.86 10.93 24.71
N TRP A 245 -22.53 10.88 24.70
CA TRP A 245 -21.75 10.00 23.83
C TRP A 245 -20.66 9.29 24.64
N PRO A 246 -20.38 8.00 24.41
CA PRO A 246 -21.04 7.07 23.47
C PRO A 246 -22.29 6.37 24.04
N THR A 247 -22.71 6.72 25.26
CA THR A 247 -23.84 6.09 25.95
C THR A 247 -25.05 7.02 26.00
N GLY A 248 -26.20 6.50 25.60
CA GLY A 248 -27.46 7.23 25.57
C GLY A 248 -28.20 7.20 26.90
N ARG A 249 -29.21 8.06 27.00
CA ARG A 249 -30.07 8.23 28.18
C ARG A 249 -31.50 8.47 27.76
N ALA A 250 -32.46 8.20 28.64
CA ALA A 250 -33.86 8.55 28.41
C ALA A 250 -34.55 8.95 29.72
N ALA A 251 -35.67 9.67 29.61
CA ALA A 251 -36.52 9.91 30.75
C ALA A 251 -37.06 8.59 31.34
N SER A 252 -37.11 8.48 32.67
CA SER A 252 -37.77 7.36 33.33
C SER A 252 -39.29 7.39 33.15
N ALA A 253 -39.92 6.21 33.20
CA ALA A 253 -41.37 6.09 33.14
C ALA A 253 -42.05 6.37 34.49
N THR A 254 -41.34 6.18 35.60
CA THR A 254 -41.92 6.10 36.96
C THR A 254 -41.26 7.02 37.98
N SER A 255 -40.20 7.73 37.60
CA SER A 255 -39.43 8.61 38.50
C SER A 255 -38.94 9.85 37.76
N ASN A 256 -38.48 10.86 38.51
CA ASN A 256 -37.83 12.05 37.96
C ASN A 256 -36.32 11.81 37.69
N GLU A 257 -35.93 10.55 37.49
CA GLU A 257 -34.55 10.14 37.17
C GLU A 257 -34.38 9.82 35.67
N THR A 258 -33.13 9.73 35.23
CA THR A 258 -32.79 9.30 33.87
C THR A 258 -32.43 7.82 33.86
N VAL A 259 -32.96 7.10 32.89
CA VAL A 259 -32.51 5.74 32.57
C VAL A 259 -31.26 5.87 31.71
N VAL A 260 -30.15 5.34 32.22
CA VAL A 260 -28.90 5.24 31.46
C VAL A 260 -28.95 3.97 30.63
N GLY A 261 -28.64 4.09 29.34
CA GLY A 261 -28.58 2.94 28.45
C GLY A 261 -27.42 2.01 28.79
N PRO A 262 -27.40 0.80 28.20
CA PRO A 262 -26.22 -0.05 28.23
C PRO A 262 -24.97 0.71 27.77
N THR A 263 -23.80 0.27 28.22
CA THR A 263 -22.53 0.83 27.77
C THR A 263 -22.48 0.91 26.24
N ASN A 264 -22.12 2.09 25.71
CA ASN A 264 -22.02 2.38 24.27
C ASN A 264 -23.36 2.31 23.51
N SER A 265 -24.51 2.46 24.17
CA SER A 265 -25.82 2.32 23.52
C SER A 265 -26.06 3.27 22.34
N ASN A 266 -25.48 4.48 22.34
CA ASN A 266 -25.58 5.38 21.19
C ASN A 266 -24.67 4.95 20.04
N ALA A 267 -23.42 4.58 20.33
CA ALA A 267 -22.52 4.03 19.32
C ALA A 267 -23.10 2.74 18.69
N THR A 268 -23.75 1.90 19.50
CA THR A 268 -24.42 0.67 19.04
C THR A 268 -25.57 0.98 18.08
N ALA A 269 -26.40 1.97 18.41
CA ALA A 269 -27.52 2.38 17.56
C ALA A 269 -27.04 3.00 16.24
N VAL A 270 -26.02 3.87 16.29
CA VAL A 270 -25.38 4.43 15.08
C VAL A 270 -24.81 3.31 14.21
N ALA A 271 -24.03 2.39 14.79
CA ALA A 271 -23.44 1.27 14.05
C ALA A 271 -24.51 0.40 13.37
N LYS A 272 -25.61 0.10 14.06
CA LYS A 272 -26.73 -0.66 13.50
C LYS A 272 -27.38 0.07 12.32
N ASP A 273 -27.63 1.37 12.45
CA ASP A 273 -28.21 2.17 11.37
C ASP A 273 -27.26 2.23 10.15
N LEU A 274 -25.95 2.43 10.36
CA LEU A 274 -24.97 2.47 9.28
C LEU A 274 -24.81 1.12 8.57
N VAL A 275 -24.81 0.01 9.31
CA VAL A 275 -24.72 -1.35 8.73
C VAL A 275 -26.02 -1.75 8.01
N ALA A 276 -27.15 -1.15 8.35
CA ALA A 276 -28.43 -1.38 7.67
C ALA A 276 -28.58 -0.63 6.34
N LEU A 277 -27.66 0.29 6.00
CA LEU A 277 -27.63 0.97 4.71
C LEU A 277 -27.40 0.00 3.54
N ASN A 278 -27.79 0.40 2.33
CA ASN A 278 -27.46 -0.38 1.12
C ASN A 278 -25.97 -0.24 0.74
N SER A 279 -25.49 -1.04 -0.23
CA SER A 279 -24.06 -1.10 -0.60
C SER A 279 -23.48 0.24 -1.06
N ASP A 280 -24.23 0.99 -1.87
CA ASP A 280 -23.80 2.28 -2.40
C ASP A 280 -23.74 3.34 -1.28
N GLU A 281 -24.73 3.33 -0.39
CA GLU A 281 -24.77 4.20 0.79
C GLU A 281 -23.62 3.91 1.76
N LYS A 282 -23.29 2.63 1.99
CA LYS A 282 -22.14 2.22 2.79
C LYS A 282 -20.83 2.72 2.20
N THR A 283 -20.69 2.64 0.88
CA THR A 283 -19.51 3.13 0.16
C THR A 283 -19.32 4.64 0.37
N ILE A 284 -20.40 5.42 0.31
CA ILE A 284 -20.36 6.87 0.62
C ILE A 284 -19.95 7.10 2.07
N VAL A 285 -20.55 6.39 3.01
CA VAL A 285 -20.24 6.51 4.44
C VAL A 285 -18.78 6.16 4.73
N ALA A 286 -18.25 5.09 4.14
CA ALA A 286 -16.87 4.67 4.30
C ALA A 286 -15.88 5.75 3.87
N GLY A 287 -16.13 6.36 2.71
CA GLY A 287 -15.36 7.51 2.25
C GLY A 287 -15.42 8.70 3.21
N LEU A 288 -16.60 9.02 3.73
CA LEU A 288 -16.77 10.09 4.73
C LEU A 288 -16.05 9.80 6.05
N LEU A 289 -16.03 8.55 6.52
CA LEU A 289 -15.33 8.13 7.73
C LEU A 289 -13.80 8.29 7.56
N ALA A 290 -13.27 7.82 6.43
CA ALA A 290 -11.86 8.00 6.08
C ALA A 290 -11.48 9.50 6.01
N LYS A 291 -12.36 10.32 5.42
CA LYS A 291 -12.18 11.77 5.25
C LYS A 291 -12.24 12.57 6.54
N THR A 292 -13.12 12.20 7.48
CA THR A 292 -13.50 13.09 8.61
C THR A 292 -13.02 12.62 9.96
N ILE A 293 -12.81 11.31 10.15
CA ILE A 293 -12.44 10.75 11.44
C ILE A 293 -11.08 10.08 11.38
N GLU A 294 -10.90 9.15 10.45
CA GLU A 294 -9.79 8.21 10.50
C GLU A 294 -8.49 8.73 9.87
N GLY A 295 -8.63 9.60 8.87
CA GLY A 295 -7.56 9.88 7.92
C GLY A 295 -7.39 8.71 6.95
N GLY A 296 -7.09 9.03 5.69
CA GLY A 296 -6.76 8.04 4.67
C GLY A 296 -5.41 8.34 4.05
N GLU A 297 -4.54 7.34 4.02
CA GLU A 297 -3.27 7.41 3.29
C GLU A 297 -3.40 6.68 1.96
N VAL A 298 -2.83 7.28 0.92
CA VAL A 298 -2.86 6.78 -0.44
C VAL A 298 -1.43 6.51 -0.89
N VAL A 299 -1.21 5.35 -1.49
CA VAL A 299 0.08 4.98 -2.06
C VAL A 299 -0.08 4.69 -3.55
N GLU A 300 0.89 5.18 -4.33
CA GLU A 300 0.97 4.92 -5.76
C GLU A 300 2.12 3.94 -6.05
N ILE A 301 1.78 2.75 -6.55
CA ILE A 301 2.72 1.66 -6.83
C ILE A 301 2.72 1.41 -8.33
N ARG A 302 3.55 2.15 -9.07
CA ARG A 302 3.67 2.04 -10.54
C ARG A 302 4.51 0.85 -10.98
N ALA A 303 5.54 0.52 -10.21
CA ALA A 303 6.47 -0.56 -10.50
C ALA A 303 7.30 -0.87 -9.26
N VAL A 304 7.83 -2.08 -9.19
CA VAL A 304 8.98 -2.39 -8.35
C VAL A 304 10.23 -2.33 -9.23
N SER A 305 11.12 -1.37 -8.97
CA SER A 305 12.42 -1.27 -9.64
C SER A 305 13.53 -1.82 -8.76
N SER A 306 14.56 -2.32 -9.43
CA SER A 306 15.78 -2.84 -8.82
C SER A 306 16.98 -2.27 -9.56
N THR A 307 17.89 -1.65 -8.83
CA THR A 307 19.26 -1.43 -9.31
C THR A 307 20.17 -2.38 -8.55
N SER A 308 20.74 -3.35 -9.24
CA SER A 308 21.63 -4.35 -8.67
C SER A 308 23.10 -3.92 -8.81
N VAL A 309 23.90 -4.20 -7.78
CA VAL A 309 25.37 -4.08 -7.80
C VAL A 309 25.91 -5.40 -7.26
N MET A 310 26.50 -6.20 -8.13
CA MET A 310 26.85 -7.59 -7.87
C MET A 310 28.34 -7.83 -8.10
N VAL A 311 28.95 -8.61 -7.22
CA VAL A 311 30.28 -9.19 -7.44
C VAL A 311 30.09 -10.67 -7.72
N ASN A 312 30.34 -11.07 -8.96
CA ASN A 312 30.19 -12.44 -9.45
C ASN A 312 31.56 -13.13 -9.51
N ALA A 313 31.65 -14.33 -8.94
CA ALA A 313 32.73 -15.27 -9.19
C ALA A 313 32.25 -16.28 -10.24
N CYS A 314 32.92 -16.31 -11.38
CA CYS A 314 32.59 -17.14 -12.53
C CYS A 314 33.68 -18.18 -12.78
N TYR A 315 33.28 -19.33 -13.31
CA TYR A 315 34.18 -20.36 -13.78
C TYR A 315 33.75 -20.85 -15.16
N ASP A 316 34.70 -20.82 -16.09
CA ASP A 316 34.58 -21.31 -17.45
C ASP A 316 35.02 -22.78 -17.49
N LEU A 317 34.09 -23.65 -17.80
CA LEU A 317 34.30 -25.09 -17.93
C LEU A 317 34.93 -25.35 -19.31
N LEU A 318 36.20 -25.74 -19.32
CA LEU A 318 36.90 -26.07 -20.57
C LEU A 318 36.20 -27.24 -21.27
N SER A 319 35.79 -27.03 -22.52
CA SER A 319 35.29 -28.08 -23.41
C SER A 319 36.29 -28.29 -24.54
N GLU A 320 36.79 -29.51 -24.69
CA GLU A 320 37.65 -29.86 -25.82
C GLU A 320 36.84 -29.82 -27.13
N GLY A 321 37.31 -29.07 -28.14
CA GLY A 321 36.91 -29.26 -29.54
C GLY A 321 35.75 -28.42 -30.10
N LEU A 322 35.08 -27.57 -29.32
CA LEU A 322 34.13 -26.56 -29.84
C LEU A 322 34.52 -25.19 -29.31
N GLY A 323 34.50 -24.14 -30.14
CA GLY A 323 34.72 -22.73 -29.73
C GLY A 323 33.64 -22.16 -28.79
N VAL A 324 32.94 -23.03 -28.06
CA VAL A 324 31.88 -22.74 -27.09
C VAL A 324 32.35 -23.22 -25.72
N VAL A 325 32.36 -22.32 -24.74
CA VAL A 325 32.83 -22.53 -23.38
C VAL A 325 31.64 -22.37 -22.42
N PRO A 326 31.16 -23.47 -21.79
CA PRO A 326 30.17 -23.36 -20.73
C PRO A 326 30.71 -22.58 -19.53
N TYR A 327 29.87 -21.78 -18.88
CA TYR A 327 30.25 -21.05 -17.66
C TYR A 327 29.16 -21.13 -16.61
N ALA A 328 29.58 -20.99 -15.36
CA ALA A 328 28.70 -20.80 -14.21
C ALA A 328 29.25 -19.70 -13.31
N CYS A 329 28.36 -18.89 -12.72
CA CYS A 329 28.73 -17.83 -11.80
C CYS A 329 27.86 -17.85 -10.53
N VAL A 330 28.49 -17.47 -9.43
CA VAL A 330 27.82 -17.16 -8.16
C VAL A 330 28.16 -15.73 -7.78
N GLY A 331 27.12 -14.92 -7.60
CA GLY A 331 27.18 -13.51 -7.31
C GLY A 331 26.62 -13.17 -5.95
N LEU A 332 27.29 -12.26 -5.25
CA LEU A 332 26.82 -11.63 -4.02
C LEU A 332 26.89 -10.12 -4.16
N GLY A 333 25.91 -9.42 -3.62
CA GLY A 333 25.85 -7.98 -3.77
C GLY A 333 24.65 -7.34 -3.07
N GLY A 334 24.24 -6.19 -3.58
CA GLY A 334 23.12 -5.41 -3.07
C GLY A 334 22.18 -4.96 -4.17
N ASN A 335 20.91 -4.80 -3.79
CA ASN A 335 19.88 -4.19 -4.61
C ASN A 335 19.37 -2.93 -3.93
N PHE A 336 19.27 -1.87 -4.72
CA PHE A 336 18.52 -0.67 -4.40
C PHE A 336 17.10 -0.85 -4.96
N VAL A 337 16.15 -1.18 -4.09
CA VAL A 337 14.77 -1.51 -4.49
C VAL A 337 13.88 -0.29 -4.32
N GLY A 338 13.19 0.11 -5.40
CA GLY A 338 12.19 1.18 -5.39
C GLY A 338 10.79 0.61 -5.56
N VAL A 339 9.85 1.00 -4.68
CA VAL A 339 8.44 0.55 -4.70
C VAL A 339 7.50 1.71 -5.03
N VAL A 340 7.80 2.89 -4.49
CA VAL A 340 7.12 4.16 -4.73
C VAL A 340 8.16 5.12 -5.32
N ASP A 341 7.74 6.00 -6.23
CA ASP A 341 8.65 6.95 -6.87
C ASP A 341 9.38 7.81 -5.82
N GLY A 342 10.72 7.89 -5.95
CA GLY A 342 11.56 8.72 -5.08
C GLY A 342 12.06 8.05 -3.80
N HIS A 343 11.67 6.80 -3.50
CA HIS A 343 12.18 6.06 -2.32
C HIS A 343 12.87 4.77 -2.70
N ILE A 344 14.02 4.50 -2.07
CA ILE A 344 14.89 3.38 -2.38
C ILE A 344 15.31 2.69 -1.09
N THR A 345 15.08 1.39 -1.00
CA THR A 345 15.49 0.55 0.13
C THR A 345 16.66 -0.35 -0.30
N PRO A 346 17.85 -0.20 0.33
CA PRO A 346 18.96 -1.11 0.07
C PRO A 346 18.68 -2.48 0.73
N LYS A 347 18.90 -3.56 -0.02
CA LYS A 347 18.82 -4.94 0.45
C LYS A 347 20.01 -5.74 -0.09
N LEU A 348 20.38 -6.82 0.60
CA LEU A 348 21.39 -7.74 0.09
C LEU A 348 20.76 -8.67 -0.96
N ALA A 349 21.57 -9.20 -1.86
CA ALA A 349 21.11 -10.14 -2.87
C ALA A 349 22.18 -11.12 -3.27
N TYR A 350 21.73 -12.22 -3.86
CA TYR A 350 22.60 -13.16 -4.57
C TYR A 350 22.06 -13.41 -5.98
N ARG A 351 22.98 -13.72 -6.89
CA ARG A 351 22.70 -14.05 -8.27
C ARG A 351 23.41 -15.34 -8.66
N LEU A 352 22.72 -16.19 -9.40
CA LEU A 352 23.30 -17.41 -9.98
C LEU A 352 23.16 -17.28 -11.48
N LYS A 353 24.25 -17.50 -12.23
CA LYS A 353 24.27 -17.45 -13.68
C LYS A 353 24.84 -18.76 -14.23
N ALA A 354 24.31 -19.22 -15.36
CA ALA A 354 24.90 -20.32 -16.10
C ALA A 354 24.59 -20.18 -17.59
N GLY A 355 25.56 -20.46 -18.43
CA GLY A 355 25.40 -20.27 -19.86
C GLY A 355 26.56 -20.79 -20.69
N LEU A 356 26.63 -20.30 -21.92
CA LEU A 356 27.65 -20.60 -22.90
C LEU A 356 28.29 -19.30 -23.38
N SER A 357 29.60 -19.31 -23.53
CA SER A 357 30.40 -18.23 -24.12
C SER A 357 30.98 -18.72 -25.45
N TYR A 358 30.90 -17.92 -26.50
CA TYR A 358 31.46 -18.18 -27.82
C TYR A 358 32.54 -17.15 -28.12
N GLN A 359 33.75 -17.62 -28.39
CA GLN A 359 34.87 -16.74 -28.70
C GLN A 359 34.82 -16.32 -30.17
N LEU A 360 34.57 -15.02 -30.42
CA LEU A 360 34.52 -14.44 -31.77
C LEU A 360 35.93 -14.07 -32.27
N SER A 361 36.74 -13.50 -31.38
CA SER A 361 38.17 -13.22 -31.55
C SER A 361 38.89 -13.38 -30.20
N PRO A 362 40.23 -13.32 -30.15
CA PRO A 362 40.96 -13.35 -28.87
C PRO A 362 40.47 -12.29 -27.86
N GLU A 363 40.01 -11.13 -28.35
CA GLU A 363 39.57 -9.99 -27.57
C GLU A 363 38.04 -9.92 -27.39
N ILE A 364 37.26 -10.59 -28.23
CA ILE A 364 35.78 -10.47 -28.23
C ILE A 364 35.14 -11.83 -28.02
N SER A 365 34.28 -11.92 -27.01
CA SER A 365 33.41 -13.09 -26.79
C SER A 365 31.94 -12.67 -26.70
N ALA A 366 31.05 -13.49 -27.27
CA ALA A 366 29.61 -13.37 -27.08
C ALA A 366 29.15 -14.42 -26.09
N PHE A 367 28.14 -14.13 -25.26
CA PHE A 367 27.61 -15.10 -24.32
C PHE A 367 26.09 -15.09 -24.28
N ALA A 368 25.54 -16.26 -23.97
CA ALA A 368 24.11 -16.45 -23.75
C ALA A 368 23.92 -17.38 -22.55
N GLY A 369 23.01 -17.03 -21.64
CA GLY A 369 22.81 -17.78 -20.41
C GLY A 369 21.45 -17.54 -19.78
N GLY A 370 21.24 -18.20 -18.65
CA GLY A 370 20.12 -17.97 -17.77
C GLY A 370 20.61 -17.58 -16.38
N PHE A 371 19.82 -16.76 -15.69
CA PHE A 371 20.13 -16.33 -14.35
C PHE A 371 18.94 -16.43 -13.39
N TYR A 372 19.25 -16.58 -12.12
CA TYR A 372 18.33 -16.46 -10.99
C TYR A 372 18.86 -15.36 -10.07
N HIS A 373 18.03 -14.36 -9.79
CA HIS A 373 18.34 -13.27 -8.86
C HIS A 373 17.38 -13.29 -7.69
N ARG A 374 17.91 -13.17 -6.46
CA ARG A 374 17.09 -13.10 -5.26
C ARG A 374 17.58 -12.01 -4.32
N VAL A 375 16.66 -11.14 -3.93
CA VAL A 375 16.85 -10.20 -2.84
C VAL A 375 16.61 -10.93 -1.52
N VAL A 376 17.55 -10.79 -0.60
CA VAL A 376 17.57 -11.43 0.71
C VAL A 376 17.10 -10.44 1.77
N GLY A 377 16.28 -10.91 2.69
CA GLY A 377 15.78 -10.14 3.81
C GLY A 377 14.44 -10.66 4.30
N ASP A 378 13.86 -9.90 5.22
CA ASP A 378 12.51 -10.06 5.78
C ASP A 378 11.38 -9.70 4.80
N GLY A 379 11.72 -9.20 3.62
CA GLY A 379 10.76 -8.72 2.62
C GLY A 379 10.08 -7.40 3.02
N VAL A 380 10.55 -6.72 4.07
CA VAL A 380 9.96 -5.48 4.57
C VAL A 380 10.61 -4.27 3.87
N TYR A 381 9.79 -3.35 3.38
CA TYR A 381 10.19 -2.11 2.73
C TYR A 381 9.46 -0.96 3.43
N ASP A 382 10.17 -0.32 4.36
CA ASP A 382 9.63 0.71 5.24
C ASP A 382 9.82 2.12 4.68
N ASP A 383 9.14 3.08 5.32
CA ASP A 383 9.21 4.52 5.03
C ASP A 383 8.84 4.87 3.59
N LEU A 384 7.94 4.09 2.98
CA LEU A 384 7.43 4.38 1.64
C LEU A 384 6.57 5.65 1.71
N PRO A 385 6.83 6.69 0.89
CA PRO A 385 6.03 7.90 0.91
C PRO A 385 4.55 7.61 0.64
N ALA A 386 3.68 8.09 1.53
CA ALA A 386 2.24 8.04 1.36
C ALA A 386 1.66 9.45 1.27
N GLN A 387 0.57 9.61 0.52
CA GLN A 387 -0.11 10.88 0.32
C GLN A 387 -1.42 10.89 1.09
N ARG A 388 -1.78 12.02 1.69
CA ARG A 388 -3.11 12.19 2.28
C ARG A 388 -4.16 12.38 1.19
N LEU A 389 -5.41 12.01 1.50
CA LEU A 389 -6.55 12.41 0.68
C LEU A 389 -6.59 13.94 0.53
N VAL A 390 -6.88 14.43 -0.67
CA VAL A 390 -6.97 15.87 -0.97
C VAL A 390 -8.10 16.51 -0.19
N ASP A 391 -9.15 15.74 0.09
CA ASP A 391 -10.32 16.19 0.83
C ASP A 391 -10.26 15.82 2.32
N ASP A 392 -9.11 15.39 2.85
CA ASP A 392 -8.94 15.00 4.25
C ASP A 392 -9.20 16.18 5.19
N THR A 393 -10.13 15.98 6.12
CA THR A 393 -10.50 16.92 7.18
C THR A 393 -10.36 16.29 8.56
N SER A 394 -9.77 15.09 8.66
CA SER A 394 -9.59 14.36 9.90
C SER A 394 -8.64 15.10 10.86
N PRO A 395 -8.72 14.81 12.18
CA PRO A 395 -7.85 15.43 13.17
C PRO A 395 -6.35 15.24 12.85
N ALA A 396 -5.51 16.19 13.27
CA ALA A 396 -4.07 16.09 13.09
C ALA A 396 -3.48 14.86 13.80
N GLY A 397 -2.43 14.27 13.22
CA GLY A 397 -1.74 13.09 13.78
C GLY A 397 -2.40 11.75 13.47
N ARG A 398 -3.43 11.73 12.63
CA ARG A 398 -4.08 10.50 12.15
C ARG A 398 -3.26 9.78 11.08
N THR A 399 -2.44 10.49 10.32
CA THR A 399 -1.55 9.93 9.29
C THR A 399 -0.09 10.08 9.72
N LYS A 400 0.77 9.16 9.29
CA LYS A 400 2.24 9.24 9.39
C LYS A 400 2.90 9.64 8.07
N ASP A 401 2.12 9.72 7.01
CA ASP A 401 2.53 10.02 5.63
C ASP A 401 3.57 9.01 5.10
N THR A 402 3.58 7.80 5.68
CA THR A 402 4.49 6.71 5.33
C THR A 402 3.80 5.35 5.43
N ALA A 403 4.17 4.46 4.53
CA ALA A 403 3.69 3.10 4.43
C ALA A 403 4.84 2.07 4.48
N ILE A 404 4.45 0.83 4.74
CA ILE A 404 5.30 -0.34 4.77
C ILE A 404 4.76 -1.32 3.74
N ALA A 405 5.57 -1.69 2.75
CA ALA A 405 5.27 -2.82 1.88
C ALA A 405 5.98 -4.08 2.38
N ASN A 406 5.33 -5.23 2.19
CA ASN A 406 5.96 -6.52 2.40
C ASN A 406 5.83 -7.38 1.14
N PHE A 407 6.94 -7.88 0.63
CA PHE A 407 6.97 -8.83 -0.48
C PHE A 407 8.30 -9.58 -0.57
N SER A 408 8.27 -10.79 -1.12
CA SER A 408 9.47 -11.51 -1.52
C SER A 408 9.85 -11.12 -2.95
N MET A 409 11.09 -10.63 -3.15
CA MET A 409 11.59 -10.24 -4.46
C MET A 409 12.61 -11.26 -5.00
N ALA A 410 12.23 -11.91 -6.09
CA ALA A 410 13.12 -12.71 -6.92
C ALA A 410 12.71 -12.56 -8.39
N TYR A 411 13.62 -12.87 -9.30
CA TYR A 411 13.33 -12.92 -10.73
C TYR A 411 14.30 -13.88 -11.42
N VAL A 412 13.86 -14.41 -12.56
CA VAL A 412 14.65 -15.29 -13.41
C VAL A 412 14.70 -14.70 -14.80
N GLY A 413 15.84 -14.81 -15.48
CA GLY A 413 15.96 -14.22 -16.80
C GLY A 413 16.92 -14.97 -17.69
N GLY A 414 16.93 -14.58 -18.96
CA GLY A 414 18.01 -14.90 -19.88
C GLY A 414 18.97 -13.73 -19.94
N GLU A 415 20.25 -13.99 -20.19
CA GLU A 415 21.26 -12.96 -20.47
C GLU A 415 21.87 -13.19 -21.86
N PHE A 416 22.06 -12.11 -22.60
CA PHE A 416 22.67 -12.12 -23.93
C PHE A 416 23.62 -10.93 -24.04
N GLY A 417 24.91 -11.18 -24.22
CA GLY A 417 25.89 -10.11 -24.15
C GLY A 417 27.18 -10.36 -24.91
N VAL A 418 28.04 -9.36 -24.84
CA VAL A 418 29.39 -9.39 -25.41
C VAL A 418 30.39 -8.91 -24.37
N ARG A 419 31.59 -9.49 -24.36
CA ARG A 419 32.73 -9.08 -23.53
C ARG A 419 33.90 -8.68 -24.43
N PHE A 420 34.57 -7.59 -24.07
CA PHE A 420 35.74 -7.05 -24.74
C PHE A 420 36.93 -7.11 -23.78
N ALA A 421 37.89 -7.99 -24.04
CA ALA A 421 39.11 -8.15 -23.26
C ALA A 421 40.25 -7.25 -23.80
N PHE A 422 41.11 -6.77 -22.92
CA PHE A 422 42.26 -5.93 -23.24
C PHE A 422 43.39 -6.02 -22.22
#